data_AF-A0A957LGU3-F1
#
_entry.id   AF-A0A957LGU3-F1
#
_cell.length_a   1.000
_cell.length_b   1.000
_cell.length_c   1.000
_cell.angle_alpha   90.00
_cell.angle_beta   90.00
_cell.angle_gamma   90.00
#
_symmetry.space_group_name_H-M   'P 1'
#
loop_
_entity.id
_entity.type
_entity.pdbx_description
1 polymer ?
#
loop_
_entity_poly.entity_id
_entity_poly.type
_entity_poly.pdbx_seq_one_letter_code
_entity_poly.pdbx_strand_id
1 'polypeptide(L)'
;LSHYWGGPKLTDSPLMRLKIVQDALLQNEGNSTNALRDILKQAIEMQRPEGERSMTRTEWLLYNILELKFVQGRKVRDVARRLAMSESDLYRKQRVAIENVARTILDMERDTDHPLSESPTAE
;
A
#
# COMPACT_ATOMS: atom_id res chain seq x y z
N LEU A 1 -6.10 -14.95 7.68
CA LEU A 1 -5.47 -13.61 7.53
C LEU A 1 -6.22 -12.73 6.51
N SER A 2 -7.56 -12.67 6.59
CA SER A 2 -8.42 -11.87 5.68
C SER A 2 -8.82 -10.50 6.25
N HIS A 3 -8.34 -10.13 7.45
CA HIS A 3 -8.90 -9.02 8.24
C HIS A 3 -8.06 -7.73 8.25
N TYR A 4 -7.02 -7.62 7.41
CA TYR A 4 -6.30 -6.35 7.24
C TYR A 4 -7.09 -5.32 6.40
N TRP A 5 -8.21 -5.72 5.80
CA TRP A 5 -8.99 -4.90 4.87
C TRP A 5 -10.44 -4.69 5.29
N GLY A 6 -10.79 -5.05 6.53
CA GLY A 6 -12.15 -4.92 7.08
C GLY A 6 -12.29 -5.68 8.40
N GLY A 7 -12.62 -4.95 9.46
CA GLY A 7 -12.83 -5.46 10.80
C GLY A 7 -12.39 -4.46 11.90
N PRO A 8 -12.73 -4.70 13.17
CA PRO A 8 -12.45 -3.79 14.30
C PRO A 8 -10.97 -3.40 14.43
N LYS A 9 -10.07 -4.30 14.04
CA LYS A 9 -8.62 -4.06 14.08
C LYS A 9 -8.14 -2.95 13.13
N LEU A 10 -8.92 -2.64 12.09
CA LEU A 10 -8.59 -1.58 11.15
C LEU A 10 -9.06 -0.22 11.67
N THR A 11 -10.25 -0.18 12.27
CA THR A 11 -10.81 1.04 12.89
C THR A 11 -10.03 1.50 14.12
N ASP A 12 -9.40 0.57 14.86
CA ASP A 12 -8.54 0.87 16.01
C ASP A 12 -7.05 0.98 15.64
N SER A 13 -6.72 0.98 14.35
CA SER A 13 -5.34 1.00 13.89
C SER A 13 -4.65 2.33 14.23
N PRO A 14 -3.40 2.32 14.72
CA PRO A 14 -2.58 3.53 14.83
C PRO A 14 -2.48 4.35 13.54
N LEU A 15 -2.62 3.69 12.38
CA LEU A 15 -2.61 4.35 11.07
C LEU A 15 -3.76 5.35 10.90
N MET A 16 -4.87 5.18 11.64
CA MET A 16 -5.97 6.15 11.62
C MET A 16 -5.56 7.53 12.12
N ARG A 17 -4.50 7.64 12.92
CA ARG A 17 -4.00 8.93 13.43
C ARG A 17 -3.06 9.66 12.49
N LEU A 18 -2.70 9.05 11.37
CA LEU A 18 -1.84 9.69 10.37
C LEU A 18 -2.58 10.82 9.67
N LYS A 19 -1.90 11.94 9.46
CA LYS A 19 -2.44 13.15 8.83
C LYS A 19 -2.93 12.86 7.41
N ILE A 20 -2.19 12.07 6.62
CA ILE A 20 -2.65 11.62 5.29
C ILE A 20 -3.99 10.92 5.31
N VAL A 21 -4.28 10.16 6.38
CA VAL A 21 -5.55 9.44 6.52
C VAL A 21 -6.67 10.39 6.94
N GLN A 22 -6.36 11.39 7.78
CA GLN A 22 -7.28 12.46 8.17
C GLN A 22 -7.63 13.38 7.00
N ASP A 23 -6.69 13.66 6.11
CA ASP A 23 -6.92 14.46 4.91
C ASP A 23 -7.74 13.66 3.88
N ALA A 24 -7.43 12.37 3.70
CA ALA A 24 -8.20 11.48 2.84
C ALA A 24 -9.64 11.23 3.34
N LEU A 25 -9.89 11.43 4.64
CA LEU A 25 -11.21 11.32 5.28
C LEU A 25 -12.19 12.36 4.75
N LEU A 26 -11.72 13.57 4.47
CA LEU A 26 -12.53 14.65 3.87
C LEU A 26 -13.00 14.28 2.46
N GLN A 27 -12.16 13.54 1.71
CA GLN A 27 -12.47 13.08 0.36
C GLN A 27 -13.36 11.83 0.35
N ASN A 28 -13.45 11.10 1.47
CA ASN A 28 -14.15 9.83 1.61
C ASN A 28 -15.45 9.94 2.42
N GLU A 29 -16.11 11.11 2.41
CA GLU A 29 -17.39 11.36 3.10
C GLU A 29 -17.35 11.01 4.61
N GLY A 30 -16.18 11.14 5.25
CA GLY A 30 -16.01 10.79 6.66
C GLY A 30 -15.86 9.29 6.96
N ASN A 31 -15.80 8.43 5.93
CA ASN A 31 -15.56 7.00 6.13
C ASN A 31 -14.06 6.70 6.32
N SER A 32 -13.63 6.61 7.57
CA SER A 32 -12.23 6.37 7.96
C SER A 32 -11.66 5.07 7.40
N THR A 33 -12.49 4.04 7.27
CA THR A 33 -12.07 2.75 6.71
C THR A 33 -11.79 2.85 5.22
N ASN A 34 -12.58 3.63 4.48
CA ASN A 34 -12.34 3.87 3.06
C ASN A 34 -11.12 4.77 2.86
N ALA A 35 -10.98 5.83 3.65
CA ALA A 35 -9.81 6.70 3.62
C ALA A 35 -8.50 5.93 3.83
N LEU A 36 -8.42 5.11 4.88
CA LEU A 36 -7.24 4.28 5.12
C LEU A 36 -7.01 3.26 4.00
N ARG A 37 -8.08 2.66 3.46
CA ARG A 37 -7.98 1.72 2.34
C ARG A 37 -7.43 2.40 1.09
N ASP A 38 -7.82 3.63 0.83
CA ASP A 38 -7.39 4.37 -0.35
C ASP A 38 -5.93 4.79 -0.25
N ILE A 39 -5.48 5.26 0.92
CA ILE A 39 -4.04 5.50 1.19
C ILE A 39 -3.22 4.22 0.99
N LEU A 40 -3.69 3.08 1.51
CA LEU A 40 -3.00 1.80 1.34
C LEU A 40 -2.95 1.37 -0.14
N LYS A 41 -4.04 1.55 -0.90
CA LYS A 41 -4.07 1.25 -2.35
C LYS A 41 -3.10 2.16 -3.10
N GLN A 42 -3.07 3.45 -2.79
CA GLN A 42 -2.17 4.42 -3.42
C GLN A 42 -0.70 4.04 -3.16
N ALA A 43 -0.36 3.73 -1.91
CA ALA A 43 1.00 3.31 -1.54
C ALA A 43 1.42 1.99 -2.23
N ILE A 44 0.49 1.05 -2.42
CA ILE A 44 0.73 -0.17 -3.21
C ILE A 44 0.94 0.18 -4.69
N GLU A 45 0.13 1.07 -5.23
CA GLU A 45 0.19 1.47 -6.64
C GLU A 45 1.50 2.17 -6.99
N MET A 46 2.06 2.96 -6.06
CA MET A 46 3.39 3.57 -6.20
C MET A 46 4.53 2.54 -6.26
N GLN A 47 4.29 1.27 -5.90
CA GLN A 47 5.29 0.20 -6.09
C GLN A 47 5.29 -0.37 -7.51
N ARG A 48 4.40 0.10 -8.40
CA ARG A 48 4.31 -0.38 -9.77
C ARG A 48 5.61 -0.03 -10.53
N PRO A 49 6.32 -1.02 -11.09
CA PRO A 49 7.46 -0.75 -11.95
C PRO A 49 7.04 -0.12 -13.28
N GLU A 50 7.98 0.54 -13.94
CA GLU A 50 7.78 1.03 -15.30
C GLU A 50 7.71 -0.11 -16.32
N GLY A 51 7.04 0.17 -17.45
CA GLY A 51 6.93 -0.74 -18.58
C GLY A 51 5.71 -1.66 -18.55
N GLU A 52 5.72 -2.66 -19.44
CA GLU A 52 4.62 -3.60 -19.56
C GLU A 52 4.59 -4.60 -18.40
N ARG A 53 3.38 -4.83 -17.88
CA ARG A 53 3.14 -5.73 -16.77
C ARG A 53 3.61 -7.15 -17.07
N SER A 54 4.41 -7.71 -16.17
CA SER A 54 4.88 -9.10 -16.25
C SER A 54 4.67 -9.87 -14.96
N MET A 55 4.29 -11.15 -15.07
CA MET A 55 4.19 -12.09 -13.94
C MET A 55 5.50 -12.83 -13.65
N THR A 56 6.48 -12.75 -14.55
CA THR A 56 7.71 -13.56 -14.50
C THR A 56 8.97 -12.71 -14.31
N ARG A 57 8.93 -11.42 -14.65
CA ARG A 57 10.08 -10.52 -14.46
C ARG A 57 10.24 -10.14 -12.98
N THR A 58 11.50 -10.10 -12.53
CA THR A 58 11.85 -9.92 -11.11
C THR A 58 11.43 -8.57 -10.56
N GLU A 59 11.51 -7.49 -11.35
CA GLU A 59 11.13 -6.15 -10.94
C GLU A 59 9.63 -6.03 -10.62
N TRP A 60 8.78 -6.84 -11.27
CA TRP A 60 7.33 -6.89 -11.02
C TRP A 60 6.94 -7.75 -9.82
N LEU A 61 7.87 -8.50 -9.25
CA LEU A 61 7.56 -9.57 -8.31
C LEU A 61 6.88 -9.07 -7.04
N LEU A 62 7.43 -8.02 -6.41
CA LEU A 62 6.88 -7.48 -5.17
C LEU A 62 5.51 -6.82 -5.39
N TYR A 63 5.36 -6.06 -6.48
CA TYR A 63 4.09 -5.46 -6.87
C TYR A 63 3.02 -6.52 -7.12
N ASN A 64 3.34 -7.57 -7.87
CA ASN A 64 2.41 -8.68 -8.12
C ASN A 64 1.99 -9.39 -6.83
N ILE A 65 2.91 -9.57 -5.88
CA ILE A 65 2.56 -10.13 -4.56
C ILE A 65 1.56 -9.22 -3.86
N LEU A 66 1.81 -7.91 -3.81
CA LEU A 66 0.92 -6.94 -3.17
C LEU A 66 -0.48 -6.97 -3.79
N GLU A 67 -0.54 -6.86 -5.10
CA GLU A 67 -1.80 -6.80 -5.82
C GLU A 67 -2.58 -8.10 -5.69
N LEU A 68 -1.95 -9.25 -5.92
CA LEU A 68 -2.63 -10.54 -5.85
C LEU A 68 -3.11 -10.84 -4.42
N LYS A 69 -2.29 -10.58 -3.40
CA LYS A 69 -2.60 -10.95 -2.01
C LYS A 69 -3.54 -9.98 -1.32
N PHE A 70 -3.40 -8.69 -1.58
CA PHE A 70 -4.00 -7.64 -0.76
C PHE A 70 -5.06 -6.84 -1.52
N VAL A 71 -4.86 -6.59 -2.82
CA VAL A 71 -5.89 -5.92 -3.64
C VAL A 71 -6.94 -6.93 -4.11
N GLN A 72 -6.51 -8.09 -4.62
CA GLN A 72 -7.39 -9.12 -5.16
C GLN A 72 -7.77 -10.21 -4.15
N GLY A 73 -7.20 -10.17 -2.94
CA GLY A 73 -7.56 -11.09 -1.84
C GLY A 73 -7.26 -12.57 -2.09
N ARG A 74 -6.35 -12.92 -3.03
CA ARG A 74 -6.07 -14.31 -3.38
C ARG A 74 -5.43 -15.08 -2.22
N LYS A 75 -5.67 -16.39 -2.15
CA LYS A 75 -5.05 -17.28 -1.15
C LYS A 75 -3.55 -17.42 -1.42
N VAL A 76 -2.77 -17.59 -0.36
CA VAL A 76 -1.29 -17.71 -0.43
C VAL A 76 -0.87 -18.78 -1.43
N ARG A 77 -1.46 -19.98 -1.35
CA ARG A 77 -1.19 -21.09 -2.26
C ARG A 77 -1.42 -20.74 -3.74
N ASP A 78 -2.48 -20.00 -4.04
CA ASP A 78 -2.82 -19.63 -5.42
C ASP A 78 -1.85 -18.57 -5.96
N VAL A 79 -1.41 -17.66 -5.11
CA VAL A 79 -0.38 -16.66 -5.45
C VAL A 79 0.98 -17.32 -5.68
N ALA A 80 1.41 -18.18 -4.76
CA ALA A 80 2.68 -18.91 -4.87
C ALA A 80 2.74 -19.72 -6.18
N ARG A 81 1.65 -20.43 -6.50
CA ARG A 81 1.52 -21.17 -7.77
C ARG A 81 1.58 -20.24 -8.98
N ARG A 82 0.84 -19.12 -8.96
CA ARG A 82 0.78 -18.17 -10.08
C ARG A 82 2.13 -17.51 -10.36
N LEU A 83 2.92 -17.24 -9.31
CA LEU A 83 4.24 -16.65 -9.42
C LEU A 83 5.37 -17.69 -9.46
N ALA A 84 5.02 -18.97 -9.67
CA ALA A 84 5.94 -20.09 -9.79
C ALA A 84 7.00 -20.16 -8.66
N MET A 85 6.57 -19.99 -7.40
CA MET A 85 7.45 -20.02 -6.22
C MET A 85 6.86 -20.87 -5.08
N SER A 86 7.69 -21.21 -4.09
CA SER A 86 7.22 -21.86 -2.87
C SER A 86 6.48 -20.87 -1.96
N GLU A 87 5.62 -21.39 -1.08
CA GLU A 87 4.94 -20.53 -0.08
C GLU A 87 5.94 -19.86 0.87
N SER A 88 7.00 -20.57 1.26
CA SER A 88 8.07 -20.01 2.11
C SER A 88 8.76 -18.83 1.43
N ASP A 89 9.04 -18.93 0.13
CA ASP A 89 9.63 -17.82 -0.62
C ASP A 89 8.66 -16.65 -0.76
N LEU A 90 7.38 -16.94 -1.03
CA LEU A 90 6.31 -15.95 -1.07
C LEU A 90 6.21 -15.17 0.25
N TYR A 91 6.24 -15.84 1.41
CA TYR A 91 6.17 -15.15 2.71
C TYR A 91 7.35 -14.19 2.93
N ARG A 92 8.57 -14.59 2.54
CA ARG A 92 9.76 -13.71 2.66
C ARG A 92 9.62 -12.48 1.77
N LYS A 93 9.21 -12.66 0.52
CA LYS A 93 9.03 -11.56 -0.43
C LYS A 93 7.83 -10.67 -0.06
N GLN A 94 6.77 -11.25 0.47
CA GLN A 94 5.62 -10.52 1.01
C GLN A 94 6.04 -9.58 2.14
N ARG A 95 6.93 -10.02 3.04
CA ARG A 95 7.45 -9.15 4.11
C ARG A 95 8.19 -7.94 3.54
N VAL A 96 9.08 -8.15 2.58
CA VAL A 96 9.79 -7.05 1.90
C VAL A 96 8.81 -6.10 1.20
N ALA A 97 7.80 -6.65 0.52
CA ALA A 97 6.80 -5.83 -0.16
C ALA A 97 5.98 -4.96 0.81
N ILE A 98 5.60 -5.50 1.98
CA ILE A 98 4.92 -4.75 3.03
C ILE A 98 5.83 -3.67 3.61
N GLU A 99 7.11 -3.98 3.83
CA GLU A 99 8.10 -2.99 4.32
C GLU A 99 8.24 -1.82 3.34
N ASN A 100 8.24 -2.07 2.03
CA ASN A 100 8.28 -1.01 1.02
C ASN A 100 7.03 -0.12 1.07
N VAL A 101 5.84 -0.73 1.16
CA VAL A 101 4.58 0.02 1.29
C VAL A 101 4.58 0.87 2.56
N ALA A 102 5.07 0.33 3.68
CA ALA A 102 5.16 1.08 4.93
C ALA A 102 6.10 2.30 4.80
N ARG A 103 7.24 2.16 4.10
CA ARG A 103 8.14 3.29 3.81
C ARG A 103 7.44 4.35 2.97
N THR A 104 6.74 3.95 1.90
CA THR A 104 5.99 4.89 1.06
C THR A 104 4.92 5.65 1.85
N ILE A 105 4.21 4.98 2.76
CA ILE A 105 3.23 5.66 3.64
C ILE A 105 3.90 6.69 4.55
N LEU A 106 5.10 6.39 5.07
CA LEU A 106 5.86 7.35 5.87
C LEU A 106 6.31 8.56 5.04
N ASP A 107 6.68 8.35 3.78
CA ASP A 107 7.06 9.43 2.89
C ASP A 107 5.84 10.29 2.51
N MET A 108 4.69 9.67 2.20
CA MET A 108 3.41 10.37 1.99
C MET A 108 3.02 11.23 3.21
N GLU A 109 3.21 10.70 4.43
CA GLU A 109 2.92 11.43 5.67
C GLU A 109 3.82 12.67 5.81
N ARG A 110 5.10 12.56 5.48
CA ARG A 110 6.06 13.68 5.53
C ARG A 110 5.70 14.77 4.51
N ASP A 111 5.35 14.39 3.29
CA ASP A 111 4.97 15.35 2.24
C ASP A 111 3.71 16.13 2.62
N THR A 112 2.79 15.49 3.35
CA THR A 112 1.57 16.12 3.86
C THR A 112 1.83 17.07 5.03
N ASP A 113 2.93 16.87 5.76
CA ASP A 113 3.39 17.80 6.78
C ASP A 113 4.18 18.99 6.20
N HIS A 114 4.53 18.93 4.91
CA HIS A 114 5.23 20.00 4.20
C HIS A 114 4.45 20.54 2.97
N PRO A 115 3.24 21.13 3.15
CA PRO A 115 2.54 21.77 2.06
C PRO A 115 3.21 23.11 1.72
N LEU A 116 4.16 23.12 0.78
CA LEU A 116 4.71 24.29 0.08
C LEU A 116 5.22 25.44 0.98
N SER A 117 6.47 25.32 1.44
CA SER A 117 7.27 26.45 1.98
C SER A 117 8.07 27.21 0.91
N GLU A 118 7.72 27.13 -0.38
CA GLU A 118 8.44 27.87 -1.42
C GLU A 118 7.46 28.56 -2.37
N SER A 119 7.05 29.76 -1.98
CA SER A 119 6.86 30.84 -2.95
C SER A 119 8.15 31.65 -2.94
N PRO A 120 8.94 31.71 -4.03
CA PRO A 120 9.94 32.76 -4.14
C PRO A 120 9.17 34.06 -4.28
N THR A 121 9.22 34.88 -3.24
CA THR A 121 8.81 36.28 -3.29
C THR A 121 9.53 36.91 -4.47
N ALA A 122 8.77 37.31 -5.48
CA ALA A 122 9.27 38.22 -6.50
C ALA A 122 9.48 39.58 -5.83
N GLU A 123 10.76 39.97 -5.70
CA GLU A 123 11.21 41.36 -5.67
C GLU A 123 12.47 41.49 -6.52
#